data_AF-A0A1F7QMF9-F1
#
_entry.id   AF-A0A1F7QMF9-F1
#
_cell.length_a   1.000
_cell.length_b   1.000
_cell.length_c   1.000
_cell.angle_alpha   90.00
_cell.angle_beta   90.00
_cell.angle_gamma   90.00
#
_symmetry.space_group_name_H-M   'P 1'
#
loop_
_entity.id
_entity.type
_entity.pdbx_description
1 polymer ?
#
loop_
_entity_poly.entity_id
_entity_poly.type
_entity_poly.pdbx_seq_one_letter_code
_entity_poly.pdbx_strand_id
1 'polypeptide(L)' 'MTIKSIQKVIKVGDSLAVTIPAKDAKFNHIKAGEMVEVDITRPQTATKQNVEVVELTQKLIARHKKALKNLSQR' A
#
# COMPACT_ATOMS: atom_id res chain seq x y z
N MET A 1 -19.92 -2.69 5.77
CA MET A 1 -18.50 -2.95 6.06
C MET A 1 -17.67 -2.35 4.93
N THR A 2 -16.48 -1.82 5.21
CA THR A 2 -15.65 -1.13 4.22
C THR A 2 -14.66 -2.10 3.57
N ILE A 3 -14.78 -2.33 2.26
CA ILE A 3 -13.80 -3.11 1.50
C ILE A 3 -12.57 -2.22 1.27
N LYS A 4 -11.43 -2.56 1.88
CA LYS A 4 -10.14 -1.89 1.61
C LYS A 4 -9.25 -2.83 0.81
N SER A 5 -9.08 -2.55 -0.48
CA SER A 5 -8.24 -3.35 -1.38
C SER A 5 -7.51 -2.44 -2.36
N ILE A 6 -6.22 -2.71 -2.58
CA ILE A 6 -5.42 -2.01 -3.59
C ILE A 6 -5.57 -2.78 -4.90
N GLN A 7 -6.19 -2.14 -5.89
CA GLN A 7 -6.44 -2.76 -7.18
C GLN A 7 -5.95 -1.87 -8.32
N LYS A 8 -5.56 -2.52 -9.42
CA LYS A 8 -5.19 -1.80 -10.64
C LYS A 8 -6.44 -1.22 -11.28
N VAL A 9 -6.33 0.01 -11.76
CA VAL A 9 -7.35 0.66 -12.56
C VAL A 9 -7.23 0.14 -14.00
N ILE A 10 -8.36 -0.23 -14.60
CA ILE A 10 -8.44 -0.75 -15.98
C ILE A 10 -9.22 0.23 -16.87
N LYS A 11 -8.92 0.27 -18.16
CA LYS A 11 -9.64 1.08 -19.15
C LYS A 11 -10.89 0.34 -19.64
N VAL A 12 -12.03 1.01 -19.66
CA VAL A 12 -13.32 0.50 -20.16
C VAL A 12 -13.92 1.56 -21.06
N GLY A 13 -13.80 1.37 -22.38
CA GLY A 13 -14.16 2.42 -23.35
C GLY A 13 -13.37 3.71 -23.10
N ASP A 14 -14.07 4.82 -22.96
CA ASP A 14 -13.49 6.12 -22.62
C ASP A 14 -13.37 6.38 -21.11
N SER A 15 -13.76 5.40 -20.29
CA SER A 15 -13.76 5.49 -18.84
C SER A 15 -12.73 4.56 -18.19
N LEU A 16 -12.54 4.73 -16.88
CA LEU A 16 -11.69 3.90 -16.04
C LEU A 16 -12.56 3.16 -15.02
N ALA A 17 -12.21 1.90 -14.72
CA ALA A 17 -12.90 1.08 -13.76
C ALA A 17 -11.92 0.44 -12.76
N VAL A 18 -12.43 0.18 -11.55
CA VAL A 18 -11.77 -0.63 -10.54
C VAL A 18 -12.62 -1.88 -10.34
N THR A 19 -12.00 -3.05 -10.37
CA THR A 19 -12.71 -4.31 -10.16
C THR A 19 -13.05 -4.50 -8.69
N ILE A 20 -14.08 -5.29 -8.39
CA ILE A 20 -14.34 -5.78 -7.02
C ILE A 20 -14.14 -7.30 -7.06
N PRO A 21 -13.25 -7.88 -6.23
CA PRO A 21 -13.03 -9.31 -6.19
C PRO A 21 -14.33 -10.06 -5.88
N ALA A 22 -14.57 -11.17 -6.57
CA ALA A 22 -15.83 -11.91 -6.44
C ALA A 22 -16.12 -12.39 -5.00
N LYS A 23 -15.08 -12.65 -4.20
CA LYS A 23 -15.23 -13.01 -2.78
C LYS A 23 -15.81 -11.84 -1.97
N ASP A 24 -15.24 -10.66 -2.14
CA ASP A 24 -15.65 -9.45 -1.40
C ASP A 24 -17.04 -8.98 -1.86
N ALA A 25 -17.32 -9.06 -3.16
CA ALA A 25 -18.64 -8.75 -3.71
C ALA A 25 -19.72 -9.69 -3.13
N LYS A 26 -19.46 -11.01 -3.10
CA LYS A 26 -20.39 -11.99 -2.51
C LYS A 26 -20.59 -11.77 -1.01
N PHE A 27 -19.50 -11.53 -0.27
CA PHE A 27 -19.56 -11.31 1.18
C PHE A 27 -20.34 -10.05 1.55
N ASN A 28 -20.25 -9.00 0.73
CA ASN A 28 -20.98 -7.74 0.94
C ASN A 28 -22.31 -7.68 0.16
N HIS A 29 -22.75 -8.80 -0.44
CA HIS A 29 -23.99 -8.92 -1.20
C HIS A 29 -24.14 -7.94 -2.38
N ILE A 30 -23.04 -7.42 -2.90
CA ILE A 30 -23.03 -6.45 -4.01
C ILE A 30 -23.31 -7.18 -5.33
N LYS A 31 -24.29 -6.69 -6.10
CA LYS A 31 -24.64 -7.22 -7.42
C LYS A 31 -24.37 -6.23 -8.55
N ALA A 32 -24.23 -6.74 -9.76
CA ALA A 32 -24.13 -5.89 -10.95
C ALA A 32 -25.42 -5.05 -11.11
N GLY A 33 -25.25 -3.75 -11.34
CA GLY A 33 -26.36 -2.79 -11.47
C GLY A 33 -26.77 -2.09 -10.17
N GLU A 34 -26.17 -2.46 -9.04
CA GLU A 34 -26.39 -1.79 -7.75
C GLU A 34 -25.52 -0.54 -7.62
N MET A 35 -26.06 0.52 -7.00
CA MET A 35 -25.27 1.70 -6.66
C MET A 35 -24.45 1.43 -5.40
N VAL A 36 -23.17 1.76 -5.46
CA VAL A 36 -22.25 1.65 -4.34
C VAL A 36 -21.44 2.93 -4.21
N GLU A 37 -21.18 3.34 -2.97
CA GLU A 37 -20.27 4.43 -2.66
C GLU A 37 -18.82 3.94 -2.74
N VAL A 38 -17.94 4.72 -3.39
CA VAL A 38 -16.55 4.32 -3.65
C VAL A 38 -15.59 5.44 -3.28
N ASP A 39 -14.73 5.18 -2.31
CA ASP A 39 -13.60 6.04 -1.98
C ASP A 39 -12.34 5.63 -2.77
N ILE A 40 -11.84 6.55 -3.61
CA ILE A 40 -10.64 6.30 -4.43
C ILE A 40 -9.45 7.06 -3.84
N THR A 41 -8.52 6.32 -3.26
CA THR A 41 -7.24 6.88 -2.78
C THR A 41 -6.09 6.31 -3.59
N ARG A 42 -5.17 7.16 -4.05
CA ARG A 42 -3.90 6.67 -4.63
C ARG A 42 -3.09 6.03 -3.51
N PRO A 43 -2.63 4.77 -3.67
CA PRO A 43 -1.74 4.18 -2.69
C PRO A 43 -0.49 5.04 -2.60
N GLN A 44 -0.05 5.35 -1.38
CA GLN A 44 1.27 5.93 -1.18
C GLN A 44 2.29 4.85 -1.51
N THR A 45 2.73 4.81 -2.77
CA THR A 45 3.93 4.06 -3.13
C THR A 45 5.05 4.63 -2.28
N ALA A 46 5.82 3.78 -1.60
CA ALA A 46 7.04 4.23 -0.93
C ALA A 46 7.84 5.04 -1.94
N THR A 47 7.94 6.36 -1.73
CA THR A 47 8.66 7.26 -2.62
C THR A 47 10.09 6.74 -2.73
N LYS A 48 10.76 6.88 -3.88
CA LYS A 48 12.19 6.49 -4.02
C LYS A 48 13.05 7.01 -2.85
N GLN A 49 12.73 8.21 -2.36
CA GLN A 49 13.29 8.83 -1.16
C GLN A 49 13.17 7.95 0.10
N ASN A 50 12.05 7.27 0.34
CA ASN A 50 11.90 6.35 1.48
C ASN A 50 12.80 5.13 1.34
N VAL A 51 12.97 4.60 0.12
CA VAL A 51 13.87 3.47 -0.12
C VAL A 51 15.33 3.87 0.10
N GLU A 52 15.73 5.02 -0.44
CA GLU A 52 17.08 5.59 -0.28
C GLU A 52 17.40 5.90 1.20
N VAL A 53 16.45 6.47 1.93
CA VAL A 53 16.60 6.73 3.38
C VAL A 53 16.73 5.42 4.16
N VAL A 54 15.94 4.40 3.85
CA VAL A 54 16.04 3.09 4.51
C VAL A 54 17.41 2.45 4.23
N GLU A 55 17.89 2.48 2.99
CA GLU A 55 19.21 1.95 2.62
C GLU A 55 20.36 2.72 3.29
N LEU A 56 20.29 4.06 3.31
CA LEU A 56 21.28 4.90 3.99
C LEU A 56 21.31 4.58 5.50
N THR A 57 20.14 4.45 6.11
CA THR A 57 20.01 4.15 7.53
C THR A 57 20.58 2.77 7.86
N GLN A 58 20.31 1.75 7.03
CA GLN A 58 20.90 0.42 7.18
C GLN A 58 22.43 0.43 7.05
N LYS A 59 22.99 1.20 6.10
CA LYS A 59 24.45 1.38 5.97
C LYS A 59 25.07 2.03 7.20
N LEU A 60 24.43 3.07 7.74
CA LEU A 60 24.89 3.75 8.96
C LEU A 60 24.83 2.81 10.17
N ILE A 61 23.74 2.07 10.34
CA ILE A 61 23.61 1.07 11.41
C ILE A 61 24.71 0.01 11.28
N ALA A 62 24.95 -0.52 10.08
CA ALA A 62 26.00 -1.53 9.85
C ALA A 62 27.40 -0.99 10.20
N ARG A 63 27.71 0.24 9.77
CA ARG A 63 29.00 0.90 10.04
C ARG A 63 29.22 1.17 11.52
N HIS A 64 28.18 1.60 12.22
CA HIS A 64 28.28 2.02 13.61
C HIS A 64 27.82 0.97 14.63
N LYS A 65 27.46 -0.24 14.19
CA LYS A 65 26.93 -1.32 15.04
C LYS A 65 27.80 -1.62 16.27
N LYS A 66 29.12 -1.68 16.10
CA LYS A 66 30.07 -1.88 17.21
C LYS A 66 30.11 -0.68 18.16
N ALA A 67 30.14 0.54 17.64
CA ALA A 67 30.15 1.76 18.44
C ALA A 67 28.84 1.95 19.22
N LEU A 68 27.70 1.69 18.59
CA LEU A 68 26.38 1.72 19.22
C LEU A 68 26.26 0.67 20.33
N LYS A 69 26.74 -0.56 20.09
CA LYS A 69 26.77 -1.62 21.11
C LYS A 69 27.66 -1.26 22.31
N ASN A 70 28.81 -0.64 22.05
CA ASN A 70 29.71 -0.20 23.12
C ASN A 70 29.13 0.97 23.92
N LEU A 71 28.33 1.83 23.29
CA LEU A 71 27.61 2.93 23.96
C LEU A 71 26.43 2.43 24.80
N SER A 72 25.71 1.39 24.34
CA SER A 72 24.57 0.83 25.08
C SER A 72 24.95 -0.10 26.23
N GLN A 73 26.23 -0.49 26.31
CA GLN A 73 26.77 -1.35 27.37
C GLN A 73 27.51 -0.56 28.47
N ARG A 74 27.48 0.78 28.39
CA ARG A 74 27.81 1.69 29.49
C ARG A 74 26.57 1.97 30.31
#